data_AF-A0A8T5RKS9-F1
#
_entry.id   AF-A0A8T5RKS9-F1
#
_cell.length_a   1.000
_cell.length_b   1.000
_cell.length_c   1.000
_cell.angle_alpha   90.00
_cell.angle_beta   90.00
_cell.angle_gamma   90.00
#
_symmetry.space_group_name_H-M   'P 1'
#
loop_
_entity.id
_entity.type
_entity.pdbx_description
1 polymer ?
#
loop_
_entity_poly.entity_id
_entity_poly.type
_entity_poly.pdbx_seq_one_letter_code
_entity_poly.pdbx_strand_id
1 'polypeptide(L)'
;SLYIWSCGCATGEEPYSIAILLDQLKKGYLKFLDYKIIASDIDKNAIEHAKKGLYDEYALHKTPKEYKEIYFSKHDTPTGSKYLISNEIKEKVEFYNEDLIKTNNKVNKFNVIFCRNLFLYINTESRTKLMRILEKNLKPDGFLFLGKTESLMSIKHNFKLVDVSNRIFIRSNYNRNDVVSNIDKIVEKKHLPKRKEEIIQRQINENSKKDIKPKVQNIKDNKDSFRESKTNQYYRERLIEQKKPNAQDLERREKNIKIQENQIYLELQELKKKEKRLFLREKFLEQQEELIKKIKLREKELYLREKQLKQRIESINQYDYSKSKSELILPVGHFVLLNSYDECVKYRRFSIYGLGSGIALILRDNINKIYGISHIEFPNSNDREMGIDLRFPHRFVDTSVNDLFNQLIYNGANKKHLRAIIIGGAKIFNDLNSPHQKNIDAIRKELKNLNIIIEQEDLGGLSERHIIFDTIDNSIYIKKSWESDFRKIRL
;
A
#
# COMPACT_ATOMS: atom_id res chain seq x y z
N SER A 1 19.42 10.59 10.08
CA SER A 1 18.38 11.10 9.16
C SER A 1 18.10 10.09 8.06
N LEU A 2 16.85 10.01 7.60
CA LEU A 2 16.38 9.15 6.52
C LEU A 2 16.57 9.86 5.18
N TYR A 3 17.35 9.26 4.28
CA TYR A 3 17.57 9.80 2.94
C TYR A 3 16.76 9.04 1.91
N ILE A 4 15.92 9.76 1.18
CA ILE A 4 14.98 9.18 0.21
C ILE A 4 15.26 9.78 -1.16
N TRP A 5 15.18 8.96 -2.19
CA TRP A 5 15.23 9.40 -3.58
C TRP A 5 13.92 9.05 -4.29
N SER A 6 13.27 10.01 -4.93
CA SER A 6 12.20 9.78 -5.91
C SER A 6 12.78 10.03 -7.31
N CYS A 7 12.95 8.95 -8.05
CA CYS A 7 13.62 8.87 -9.35
C CYS A 7 12.55 8.79 -10.45
N GLY A 8 12.56 9.76 -11.36
CA GLY A 8 11.48 9.98 -12.33
C GLY A 8 10.25 10.62 -11.68
N CYS A 9 10.48 11.71 -10.94
CA CYS A 9 9.44 12.29 -10.08
C CYS A 9 8.35 13.09 -10.82
N ALA A 10 8.49 13.29 -12.13
CA ALA A 10 7.60 14.09 -12.97
C ALA A 10 7.25 15.44 -12.33
N THR A 11 5.96 15.76 -12.22
CA THR A 11 5.41 17.00 -11.68
C THR A 11 5.42 17.08 -10.14
N GLY A 12 6.03 16.13 -9.43
CA GLY A 12 6.35 16.23 -8.00
C GLY A 12 5.31 15.67 -7.03
N GLU A 13 4.22 15.07 -7.50
CA GLU A 13 3.18 14.48 -6.65
C GLU A 13 3.72 13.36 -5.75
N GLU A 14 4.61 12.51 -6.27
CA GLU A 14 5.23 11.42 -5.49
C GLU A 14 6.11 11.93 -4.33
N PRO A 15 7.14 12.77 -4.55
CA PRO A 15 7.97 13.24 -3.45
C PRO A 15 7.19 14.06 -2.42
N TYR A 16 6.17 14.81 -2.83
CA TYR A 16 5.29 15.50 -1.87
C TYR A 16 4.39 14.56 -1.08
N SER A 17 3.87 13.50 -1.70
CA SER A 17 3.13 12.46 -0.99
C SER A 17 4.00 11.79 0.10
N ILE A 18 5.27 11.51 -0.23
CA ILE A 18 6.25 10.96 0.72
C ILE A 18 6.51 11.96 1.85
N ALA A 19 6.72 13.24 1.52
CA ALA A 19 6.98 14.28 2.52
C ALA A 19 5.81 14.48 3.49
N ILE A 20 4.57 14.49 2.98
CA ILE A 20 3.35 14.57 3.79
C ILE A 20 3.23 13.36 4.72
N LEU A 21 3.45 12.15 4.20
CA LEU A 21 3.41 10.92 5.01
C LEU A 21 4.43 10.96 6.16
N LEU A 22 5.66 11.39 5.88
CA LEU A 22 6.71 11.47 6.90
C LEU A 22 6.44 12.55 7.94
N ASP A 23 5.87 13.69 7.53
CA ASP A 23 5.45 14.74 8.47
C ASP A 23 4.32 14.25 9.39
N GLN A 24 3.34 13.51 8.87
CA GLN A 24 2.29 12.87 9.68
C GLN A 24 2.88 11.87 10.68
N LEU A 25 3.79 11.00 10.24
CA LEU A 25 4.48 10.04 11.11
C LEU A 25 5.31 10.74 12.19
N LYS A 26 5.97 11.86 11.85
CA LYS A 26 6.73 12.68 12.80
C LYS A 26 5.83 13.31 13.87
N LYS A 27 4.66 13.85 13.46
CA LYS A 27 3.69 14.47 14.37
C LYS A 27 3.04 13.46 15.32
N GLY A 28 2.78 12.23 14.85
CA GLY A 28 2.14 11.18 15.65
C GLY A 28 3.11 10.37 16.51
N TYR A 29 4.08 9.70 15.87
CA TYR A 29 4.80 8.57 16.48
C TYR A 29 6.32 8.75 16.54
N LEU A 30 6.90 9.54 15.63
CA LEU A 30 8.35 9.60 15.38
C LEU A 30 8.90 11.03 15.49
N LYS A 31 8.68 11.69 16.63
CA LYS A 31 9.00 13.12 16.85
C LYS A 31 10.43 13.56 16.45
N PHE A 32 11.40 12.64 16.54
CA PHE A 32 12.81 12.91 16.23
C PHE A 32 13.26 12.41 14.85
N LEU A 33 12.33 12.02 13.98
CA LEU A 33 12.66 11.65 12.62
C LEU A 33 13.08 12.89 11.83
N ASP A 34 14.34 12.90 11.42
CA ASP A 34 14.86 13.82 10.42
C ASP A 34 14.99 13.10 9.08
N TYR A 35 14.59 13.76 7.99
CA TYR A 35 14.56 13.17 6.67
C TYR A 35 14.82 14.22 5.58
N LYS A 36 15.42 13.75 4.49
CA LYS A 36 15.66 14.55 3.28
C LYS A 36 15.21 13.75 2.07
N ILE A 37 14.44 14.38 1.19
CA ILE A 37 13.96 13.79 -0.05
C ILE A 37 14.68 14.49 -1.20
N ILE A 38 15.35 13.71 -2.02
CA ILE A 38 15.87 14.13 -3.32
C ILE A 38 14.89 13.64 -4.37
N ALA A 39 14.50 14.50 -5.30
CA ALA A 39 13.59 14.18 -6.39
C ALA A 39 14.23 14.59 -7.72
N SER A 40 14.19 13.71 -8.71
CA SER A 40 14.90 13.92 -9.97
C SER A 40 14.07 13.51 -11.17
N ASP A 41 14.11 14.31 -12.23
CA ASP A 41 13.49 14.00 -13.52
C ASP A 41 14.26 14.62 -14.69
N ILE A 42 14.14 14.01 -15.87
CA ILE A 42 14.75 14.51 -17.10
C ILE A 42 13.96 15.70 -17.68
N ASP A 43 12.65 15.77 -17.43
CA ASP A 43 11.81 16.87 -17.91
C ASP A 43 11.97 18.11 -17.02
N LYS A 44 12.62 19.13 -17.58
CA LYS A 44 12.83 20.42 -16.90
C LYS A 44 11.51 21.12 -16.57
N ASN A 45 10.51 21.06 -17.45
CA ASN A 45 9.21 21.72 -17.23
C ASN A 45 8.46 21.06 -16.08
N ALA A 46 8.52 19.72 -16.01
CA ALA A 46 7.94 18.98 -14.90
C ALA A 46 8.61 19.33 -13.56
N ILE A 47 9.95 19.46 -13.53
CA ILE A 47 10.70 19.91 -12.35
C ILE A 47 10.35 21.35 -11.95
N GLU A 48 10.21 22.26 -12.89
CA GLU A 48 9.79 23.64 -12.60
C GLU A 48 8.36 23.68 -12.04
N HIS A 49 7.45 22.86 -12.57
CA HIS A 49 6.12 22.68 -12.00
C HIS A 49 6.17 22.12 -10.57
N ALA A 50 6.98 21.08 -10.34
CA ALA A 50 7.15 20.47 -9.02
C ALA A 50 7.69 21.47 -8.00
N LYS A 51 8.68 22.29 -8.37
CA LYS A 51 9.22 23.38 -7.54
C LYS A 51 8.16 24.45 -7.23
N LYS A 52 7.27 24.76 -8.17
CA LYS A 52 6.11 25.63 -7.92
C LYS A 52 5.13 24.98 -6.94
N GLY A 53 4.92 23.67 -7.01
CA GLY A 53 4.08 22.91 -6.09
C GLY A 53 2.61 23.33 -6.15
N LEU A 54 2.15 23.73 -7.33
CA LEU A 54 0.80 24.23 -7.57
C LEU A 54 0.03 23.21 -8.42
N TYR A 55 -0.93 22.53 -7.79
CA TYR A 55 -1.68 21.43 -8.37
C TYR A 55 -3.15 21.82 -8.60
N ASP A 56 -3.84 21.15 -9.51
CA ASP A 56 -5.29 21.28 -9.63
C ASP A 56 -6.04 20.24 -8.80
N GLU A 57 -7.37 20.33 -8.81
CA GLU A 57 -8.23 19.35 -8.12
C GLU A 57 -8.01 17.92 -8.63
N TYR A 58 -7.74 17.76 -9.93
CA TYR A 58 -7.55 16.45 -10.56
C TYR A 58 -6.29 15.77 -10.02
N ALA A 59 -5.16 16.47 -9.94
CA ALA A 59 -3.93 15.95 -9.36
C ALA A 59 -4.11 15.48 -7.89
N LEU A 60 -5.04 16.10 -7.15
CA LEU A 60 -5.30 15.77 -5.75
C LEU A 60 -6.56 14.92 -5.52
N HIS A 61 -7.17 14.32 -6.55
CA HIS A 61 -8.44 13.59 -6.41
C HIS A 61 -8.38 12.39 -5.43
N LYS A 62 -7.21 11.77 -5.26
CA LYS A 62 -6.98 10.67 -4.29
C LYS A 62 -6.51 11.15 -2.91
N THR A 63 -6.27 12.44 -2.74
CA THR A 63 -5.79 13.00 -1.48
C THR A 63 -6.98 13.20 -0.54
N PRO A 64 -6.97 12.62 0.67
CA PRO A 64 -7.99 12.86 1.69
C PRO A 64 -8.19 14.36 1.95
N LYS A 65 -9.45 14.77 2.19
CA LYS A 65 -9.82 16.18 2.35
C LYS A 65 -9.05 16.84 3.50
N GLU A 66 -8.82 16.10 4.57
CA GLU A 66 -8.08 16.52 5.75
C GLU A 66 -6.63 16.89 5.39
N TYR A 67 -5.99 16.10 4.52
CA TYR A 67 -4.64 16.40 4.06
C TYR A 67 -4.60 17.60 3.12
N LYS A 68 -5.62 17.78 2.27
CA LYS A 68 -5.74 19.01 1.47
C LYS A 68 -5.81 20.25 2.37
N GLU A 69 -6.64 20.21 3.41
CA GLU A 69 -6.82 21.33 4.34
C GLU A 69 -5.58 21.64 5.20
N ILE A 70 -4.80 20.62 5.56
CA ILE A 70 -3.60 20.77 6.39
C ILE A 70 -2.39 21.24 5.57
N TYR A 71 -2.20 20.68 4.37
CA TYR A 71 -0.95 20.80 3.63
C TYR A 71 -1.02 21.70 2.39
N PHE A 72 -2.21 22.15 1.99
CA PHE A 72 -2.39 22.97 0.80
C PHE A 72 -3.19 24.23 1.11
N SER A 73 -2.80 25.35 0.49
CA SER A 73 -3.64 26.53 0.38
C SER A 73 -4.42 26.49 -0.93
N LYS A 74 -5.74 26.58 -0.83
CA LYS A 74 -6.63 26.64 -1.99
C LYS A 74 -6.65 28.06 -2.55
N HIS A 75 -6.48 28.17 -3.87
CA HIS A 75 -6.56 29.41 -4.65
C HIS A 75 -7.56 29.19 -5.78
N ASP A 76 -8.68 29.89 -5.74
CA ASP A 76 -9.64 29.84 -6.84
C ASP A 76 -9.17 30.71 -7.99
N THR A 77 -9.13 30.14 -9.20
CA THR A 77 -8.75 30.84 -10.43
C THR A 77 -9.91 30.79 -11.42
N PRO A 78 -9.94 31.66 -12.46
CA PRO A 78 -10.99 31.61 -13.49
C PRO A 78 -11.08 30.25 -14.21
N THR A 79 -10.02 29.45 -14.18
CA THR A 79 -9.94 28.13 -14.82
C THR A 79 -10.13 26.97 -13.82
N GLY A 80 -10.58 27.27 -12.60
CA GLY A 80 -10.86 26.29 -11.55
C GLY A 80 -9.96 26.45 -10.32
N SER A 81 -10.18 25.61 -9.31
CA SER A 81 -9.42 25.65 -8.07
C SER A 81 -8.01 25.09 -8.25
N LYS A 82 -7.01 25.82 -7.73
CA LYS A 82 -5.62 25.40 -7.61
C LYS A 82 -5.25 25.23 -6.14
N TYR A 83 -4.26 24.38 -5.88
CA TYR A 83 -3.81 24.00 -4.55
C TYR A 83 -2.30 24.15 -4.49
N LEU A 84 -1.84 25.11 -3.69
CA LEU A 84 -0.43 25.35 -3.48
C LEU A 84 0.00 24.60 -2.22
N ILE A 85 1.01 23.74 -2.35
CA ILE A 85 1.53 22.98 -1.21
C ILE A 85 2.30 23.89 -0.24
N SER A 86 2.16 23.61 1.05
CA SER A 86 2.79 24.37 2.16
C SER A 86 4.32 24.41 2.06
N ASN A 87 4.91 25.55 2.36
CA ASN A 87 6.37 25.75 2.28
C ASN A 87 7.12 24.80 3.22
N GLU A 88 6.55 24.47 4.36
CA GLU A 88 7.12 23.52 5.34
C GLU A 88 7.36 22.13 4.74
N ILE A 89 6.49 21.70 3.81
CA ILE A 89 6.65 20.46 3.06
C ILE A 89 7.59 20.66 1.87
N LYS A 90 7.50 21.79 1.17
CA LYS A 90 8.38 22.11 0.02
C LYS A 90 9.85 22.06 0.39
N GLU A 91 10.21 22.62 1.53
CA GLU A 91 11.59 22.65 2.02
C GLU A 91 12.17 21.26 2.36
N LYS A 92 11.34 20.21 2.43
CA LYS A 92 11.80 18.83 2.65
C LYS A 92 12.20 18.10 1.37
N VAL A 93 11.87 18.67 0.21
CA VAL A 93 12.10 18.05 -1.10
C VAL A 93 13.05 18.93 -1.92
N GLU A 94 14.15 18.33 -2.36
CA GLU A 94 15.11 18.98 -3.25
C GLU A 94 15.01 18.40 -4.65
N PHE A 95 14.71 19.27 -5.63
CA PHE A 95 14.45 18.87 -7.01
C PHE A 95 15.64 19.13 -7.94
N TYR A 96 16.03 18.10 -8.68
CA TYR A 96 17.12 18.11 -9.65
C TYR A 96 16.60 17.76 -11.06
N ASN A 97 17.04 18.50 -12.06
CA ASN A 97 16.83 18.12 -13.45
C ASN A 97 18.05 17.31 -13.91
N GLU A 98 17.87 16.01 -14.15
CA GLU A 98 18.97 15.11 -14.50
C GLU A 98 18.52 13.95 -15.41
N ASP A 99 19.38 13.59 -16.36
CA ASP A 99 19.27 12.33 -17.09
C ASP A 99 19.90 11.22 -16.24
N LEU A 100 19.06 10.41 -15.61
CA LEU A 100 19.45 9.35 -14.70
C LEU A 100 20.41 8.33 -15.31
N ILE A 101 20.35 8.12 -16.63
CA ILE A 101 21.15 7.09 -17.32
C ILE A 101 22.50 7.65 -17.75
N LYS A 102 22.56 8.92 -18.16
CA LYS A 102 23.80 9.58 -18.61
C LYS A 102 24.61 10.19 -17.48
N THR A 103 23.96 10.61 -16.41
CA THR A 103 24.63 11.35 -15.35
C THR A 103 25.52 10.40 -14.55
N ASN A 104 26.79 10.76 -14.40
CA ASN A 104 27.73 10.04 -13.57
C ASN A 104 27.45 10.39 -12.11
N ASN A 105 26.31 9.88 -11.58
CA ASN A 105 25.80 10.30 -10.28
C ASN A 105 26.86 10.12 -9.19
N LYS A 106 27.11 11.19 -8.45
CA LYS A 106 27.80 11.12 -7.15
C LYS A 106 27.08 10.06 -6.32
N VAL A 107 27.84 9.16 -5.71
CA VAL A 107 27.27 8.07 -4.91
C VAL A 107 26.61 8.66 -3.67
N ASN A 108 25.30 8.86 -3.75
CA ASN A 108 24.48 9.23 -2.60
C ASN A 108 23.95 7.93 -2.00
N LYS A 109 24.20 7.69 -0.71
CA LYS A 109 23.74 6.49 -0.02
C LYS A 109 22.33 6.70 0.54
N PHE A 110 21.31 6.37 -0.26
CA PHE A 110 19.89 6.47 0.12
C PHE A 110 19.44 5.28 0.98
N ASN A 111 18.54 5.55 1.93
CA ASN A 111 17.86 4.52 2.69
C ASN A 111 16.68 3.91 1.91
N VAL A 112 15.98 4.74 1.13
CA VAL A 112 14.86 4.32 0.30
C VAL A 112 14.97 4.98 -1.07
N ILE A 113 14.72 4.22 -2.13
CA ILE A 113 14.56 4.75 -3.48
C ILE A 113 13.17 4.37 -3.99
N PHE A 114 12.43 5.35 -4.48
CA PHE A 114 11.23 5.18 -5.27
C PHE A 114 11.62 5.39 -6.73
N CYS A 115 11.36 4.40 -7.58
CA CYS A 115 11.62 4.46 -9.01
C CYS A 115 10.42 3.83 -9.72
N ARG A 116 9.28 4.55 -9.70
CA ARG A 116 7.99 4.01 -10.10
C ARG A 116 7.62 4.49 -11.50
N ASN A 117 7.15 3.56 -12.32
CA ASN A 117 6.69 3.78 -13.68
C ASN A 117 7.76 4.22 -14.69
N LEU A 118 9.03 4.36 -14.30
CA LEU A 118 10.12 4.77 -15.19
C LEU A 118 10.64 3.66 -16.12
N PHE A 119 10.71 2.41 -15.64
CA PHE A 119 11.26 1.29 -16.43
C PHE A 119 10.43 1.02 -17.69
N LEU A 120 9.16 1.39 -17.69
CA LEU A 120 8.25 1.23 -18.82
C LEU A 120 8.67 2.07 -20.04
N TYR A 121 9.36 3.19 -19.84
CA TYR A 121 9.66 4.17 -20.90
C TYR A 121 11.07 4.06 -21.49
N ILE A 122 11.91 3.15 -20.97
CA ILE A 122 13.31 3.02 -21.38
C ILE A 122 13.62 1.64 -21.96
N ASN A 123 14.55 1.58 -22.91
CA ASN A 123 14.97 0.35 -23.58
C ASN A 123 15.77 -0.59 -22.64
N THR A 124 15.96 -1.85 -23.05
CA THR A 124 16.60 -2.89 -22.24
C THR A 124 18.02 -2.55 -21.78
N GLU A 125 18.81 -1.88 -22.62
CA GLU A 125 20.17 -1.44 -22.27
C GLU A 125 20.13 -0.38 -21.16
N SER A 126 19.27 0.62 -21.32
CA SER A 126 19.03 1.68 -20.35
C SER A 126 18.46 1.15 -19.03
N ARG A 127 17.59 0.14 -19.06
CA ARG A 127 17.09 -0.55 -17.85
C ARG A 127 18.22 -1.16 -17.04
N THR A 128 19.17 -1.81 -17.72
CA THR A 128 20.34 -2.43 -17.07
C THR A 128 21.26 -1.36 -16.46
N LYS A 129 21.49 -0.25 -17.16
CA LYS A 129 22.26 0.89 -16.63
C LYS A 129 21.59 1.51 -15.41
N LEU A 130 20.29 1.81 -15.51
CA LEU A 130 19.49 2.35 -14.42
C LEU A 130 19.52 1.43 -13.20
N MET A 131 19.38 0.12 -13.39
CA MET A 131 19.44 -0.84 -12.28
C MET A 131 20.78 -0.76 -11.54
N ARG A 132 21.91 -0.70 -12.25
CA ARG A 132 23.23 -0.53 -11.64
C ARG A 132 23.36 0.78 -10.86
N ILE A 133 22.78 1.87 -11.38
CA ILE A 133 22.76 3.17 -10.71
C ILE A 133 21.95 3.10 -9.41
N LEU A 134 20.76 2.48 -9.45
CA LEU A 134 19.92 2.28 -8.27
C LEU A 134 20.63 1.42 -7.22
N GLU A 135 21.28 0.32 -7.63
CA GLU A 135 22.10 -0.49 -6.72
C GLU A 135 23.24 0.30 -6.09
N LYS A 136 23.99 1.07 -6.89
CA LYS A 136 25.14 1.83 -6.40
C LYS A 136 24.74 2.83 -5.30
N ASN A 137 23.58 3.47 -5.49
CA ASN A 137 23.08 4.55 -4.63
C ASN A 137 22.21 4.06 -3.46
N LEU A 138 21.61 2.87 -3.51
CA LEU A 138 20.87 2.36 -2.33
C LEU A 138 21.83 1.83 -1.26
N LYS A 139 21.61 2.12 0.01
CA LYS A 139 22.37 1.50 1.10
C LYS A 139 22.12 -0.02 1.12
N PRO A 140 23.08 -0.83 1.63
CA PRO A 140 22.76 -2.18 2.10
C PRO A 140 21.56 -2.11 3.05
N ASP A 141 20.65 -3.07 2.92
CA ASP A 141 19.38 -3.16 3.64
C ASP A 141 18.40 -1.99 3.38
N GLY A 142 18.69 -1.16 2.36
CA GLY A 142 17.79 -0.13 1.88
C GLY A 142 16.67 -0.71 1.00
N PHE A 143 15.56 0.04 0.90
CA PHE A 143 14.38 -0.38 0.17
C PHE A 143 14.25 0.29 -1.20
N LEU A 144 13.86 -0.50 -2.20
CA LEU A 144 13.53 -0.05 -3.55
C LEU A 144 12.03 -0.29 -3.80
N PHE A 145 11.33 0.75 -4.22
CA PHE A 145 9.91 0.71 -4.58
C PHE A 145 9.78 0.91 -6.09
N LEU A 146 9.09 -0.01 -6.76
CA LEU A 146 8.76 0.08 -8.18
C LEU A 146 7.26 0.29 -8.42
N GLY A 147 6.90 0.61 -9.65
CA GLY A 147 5.51 0.65 -10.10
C GLY A 147 4.89 -0.74 -10.08
N LYS A 148 3.58 -0.84 -9.82
CA LYS A 148 2.87 -2.13 -9.65
C LYS A 148 3.04 -3.09 -10.85
N THR A 149 3.13 -2.52 -12.05
CA THR A 149 3.28 -3.24 -13.32
C THR A 149 4.74 -3.49 -13.71
N GLU A 150 5.71 -2.94 -12.98
CA GLU A 150 7.12 -3.07 -13.29
C GLU A 150 7.70 -4.33 -12.66
N SER A 151 8.59 -4.99 -13.40
CA SER A 151 9.24 -6.23 -13.00
C SER A 151 10.73 -6.17 -13.31
N LEU A 152 11.53 -6.72 -12.41
CA LEU A 152 12.98 -6.83 -12.56
C LEU A 152 13.43 -8.19 -13.13
N MET A 153 12.49 -9.06 -13.52
CA MET A 153 12.76 -10.48 -13.84
C MET A 153 13.77 -10.71 -14.98
N SER A 154 13.94 -9.74 -15.89
CA SER A 154 14.87 -9.80 -17.02
C SER A 154 16.19 -9.04 -16.80
N ILE A 155 16.41 -8.47 -15.61
CA ILE A 155 17.57 -7.63 -15.32
C ILE A 155 18.36 -8.27 -14.17
N LYS A 156 19.66 -8.50 -14.35
CA LYS A 156 20.51 -9.01 -13.27
C LYS A 156 20.62 -7.96 -12.15
N HIS A 157 20.26 -8.34 -10.92
CA HIS A 157 20.29 -7.43 -9.78
C HIS A 157 20.49 -8.13 -8.42
N ASN A 158 20.81 -7.35 -7.39
CA ASN A 158 21.04 -7.76 -6.00
C ASN A 158 19.86 -7.46 -5.05
N PHE A 159 18.70 -7.15 -5.61
CA PHE A 159 17.46 -6.94 -4.86
C PHE A 159 16.73 -8.24 -4.54
N LYS A 160 16.21 -8.35 -3.31
CA LYS A 160 15.27 -9.41 -2.89
C LYS A 160 13.88 -8.82 -2.79
N LEU A 161 12.89 -9.47 -3.38
CA LEU A 161 11.48 -9.05 -3.28
C LEU A 161 10.97 -9.33 -1.86
N VAL A 162 10.41 -8.31 -1.21
CA VAL A 162 9.87 -8.37 0.16
C VAL A 162 8.35 -8.26 0.15
N ASP A 163 7.79 -7.47 -0.76
CA ASP A 163 6.33 -7.36 -0.96
C ASP A 163 5.99 -7.43 -2.46
N VAL A 164 5.33 -8.53 -2.84
CA VAL A 164 4.92 -8.79 -4.22
C VAL A 164 3.84 -7.79 -4.68
N SER A 165 2.88 -7.49 -3.81
CA SER A 165 1.70 -6.67 -4.12
C SER A 165 2.06 -5.20 -4.34
N ASN A 166 3.02 -4.70 -3.57
CA ASN A 166 3.49 -3.32 -3.61
C ASN A 166 4.83 -3.15 -4.34
N ARG A 167 5.39 -4.24 -4.88
CA ARG A 167 6.68 -4.26 -5.60
C ARG A 167 7.81 -3.61 -4.78
N ILE A 168 7.93 -4.05 -3.54
CA ILE A 168 8.96 -3.57 -2.60
C ILE A 168 10.08 -4.58 -2.55
N PHE A 169 11.31 -4.09 -2.73
CA PHE A 169 12.52 -4.88 -2.69
C PHE A 169 13.49 -4.33 -1.65
N ILE A 170 14.36 -5.20 -1.14
CA ILE A 170 15.47 -4.82 -0.27
C ILE A 170 16.80 -5.14 -0.93
N ARG A 171 17.77 -4.23 -0.83
CA ARG A 171 19.16 -4.49 -1.27
C ARG A 171 19.85 -5.34 -0.21
N SER A 172 20.04 -6.62 -0.47
CA SER A 172 20.71 -7.50 0.47
C SER A 172 22.18 -7.64 0.10
N ASN A 173 23.09 -7.33 1.04
CA ASN A 173 24.50 -7.73 0.95
C ASN A 173 24.76 -9.12 1.54
N TYR A 174 23.72 -9.79 2.06
CA TYR A 174 23.85 -11.00 2.86
C TYR A 174 23.30 -12.22 2.15
N ASN A 175 24.02 -13.34 2.31
CA ASN A 175 23.53 -14.67 1.95
C ASN A 175 22.17 -14.90 2.62
N ARG A 176 21.29 -15.68 1.98
CA ARG A 176 19.88 -15.88 2.39
C ARG A 176 19.66 -16.26 3.86
N ASN A 177 20.70 -16.72 4.57
CA ASN A 177 20.59 -17.27 5.93
C ASN A 177 20.68 -16.24 7.07
N ASP A 178 21.30 -15.07 6.87
CA ASP A 178 21.56 -14.12 7.97
C ASP A 178 20.39 -13.16 8.28
N VAL A 179 19.44 -13.02 7.34
CA VAL A 179 18.33 -12.06 7.43
C VAL A 179 17.27 -12.53 8.44
N VAL A 180 17.05 -13.84 8.55
CA VAL A 180 16.03 -14.40 9.45
C VAL A 180 16.45 -14.23 10.92
N SER A 181 17.73 -14.41 11.24
CA SER A 181 18.23 -14.30 12.62
C SER A 181 18.29 -12.88 13.19
N ASN A 182 18.26 -11.84 12.35
CA ASN A 182 18.41 -10.44 12.79
C ASN A 182 17.08 -9.69 12.91
N ILE A 183 16.02 -10.16 12.25
CA ILE A 183 14.67 -9.58 12.40
C ILE A 183 14.12 -9.90 13.80
N ASP A 184 14.37 -11.11 14.32
CA ASP A 184 13.93 -11.51 15.67
C ASP A 184 14.58 -10.65 16.77
N LYS A 185 15.86 -10.27 16.60
CA LYS A 185 16.59 -9.43 17.56
C LYS A 185 16.12 -7.97 17.60
N ILE A 186 15.57 -7.45 16.49
CA ILE A 186 15.07 -6.08 16.40
C ILE A 186 13.67 -5.96 17.04
N VAL A 187 12.90 -7.04 17.03
CA VAL A 187 11.54 -7.08 17.57
C VAL A 187 11.54 -7.28 19.10
N GLU A 188 12.54 -7.96 19.67
CA GLU A 188 12.60 -8.22 21.12
C GLU A 188 12.93 -7.00 22.02
N LYS A 189 13.45 -5.90 21.48
CA LYS A 189 13.88 -4.72 22.28
C LYS A 189 12.95 -3.50 22.17
N LYS A 190 11.66 -3.62 22.50
CA LYS A 190 10.84 -2.44 22.93
C LYS A 190 9.74 -2.80 23.94
N HIS A 191 10.13 -3.02 25.19
CA HIS A 191 9.26 -2.60 26.29
C HIS A 191 9.41 -1.08 26.48
N LEU A 192 8.30 -0.33 26.34
CA LEU A 192 8.25 1.09 26.71
C LEU A 192 8.51 1.20 28.24
N PRO A 193 9.39 2.10 28.72
CA PRO A 193 9.58 2.28 30.15
C PRO A 193 8.36 2.95 30.78
N LYS A 194 7.88 2.40 31.90
CA LYS A 194 6.77 2.87 32.76
C LYS A 194 6.76 4.39 33.06
N ARG A 195 7.89 5.08 32.87
CA ARG A 195 8.04 6.54 32.96
C ARG A 195 7.21 7.34 31.95
N LYS A 196 6.74 6.72 30.85
CA LYS A 196 5.95 7.38 29.79
C LYS A 196 4.46 7.52 30.10
N GLU A 197 3.87 6.62 30.89
CA GLU A 197 2.46 6.73 31.28
C GLU A 197 2.27 7.91 32.25
N GLU A 198 3.18 8.07 33.22
CA GLU A 198 3.18 9.18 34.16
C GLU A 198 3.32 10.56 33.50
N ILE A 199 4.08 10.67 32.40
CA ILE A 199 4.25 11.92 31.64
C ILE A 199 2.97 12.27 30.86
N ILE A 200 2.27 11.26 30.33
CA ILE A 200 1.02 11.44 29.58
C ILE A 200 -0.12 11.83 30.53
N GLN A 201 -0.22 11.23 31.73
CA GLN A 201 -1.18 11.66 32.74
C GLN A 201 -0.91 13.06 33.29
N ARG A 202 0.35 13.49 33.41
CA ARG A 202 0.69 14.89 33.76
C ARG A 202 0.30 15.88 32.67
N GLN A 203 0.52 15.56 31.39
CA GLN A 203 0.18 16.44 30.26
C GLN A 203 -1.33 16.58 30.00
N ILE A 204 -2.12 15.57 30.37
CA ILE A 204 -3.60 15.63 30.33
C ILE A 204 -4.14 16.54 31.43
N ASN A 205 -3.49 16.56 32.61
CA ASN A 205 -3.89 17.43 33.72
C ASN A 205 -3.46 18.90 33.52
N GLU A 206 -2.30 19.14 32.88
CA GLU A 206 -1.76 20.49 32.63
C GLU A 206 -2.50 21.29 31.55
N ASN A 207 -3.23 20.64 30.63
CA ASN A 207 -3.96 21.33 29.54
C ASN A 207 -5.48 21.43 29.77
N SER A 208 -5.93 21.27 31.01
CA SER A 208 -7.35 21.46 31.33
C SER A 208 -7.77 22.92 31.09
N LYS A 209 -8.99 23.09 30.56
CA LYS A 209 -9.67 24.31 30.05
C LYS A 209 -9.68 25.60 30.92
N LYS A 210 -8.85 25.73 31.95
CA LYS A 210 -8.92 26.79 32.96
C LYS A 210 -8.29 28.13 32.54
N ASP A 211 -7.30 28.17 31.65
CA ASP A 211 -6.56 29.44 31.38
C ASP A 211 -7.03 30.25 30.16
N ILE A 212 -7.83 29.67 29.25
CA ILE A 212 -8.26 30.35 28.02
C ILE A 212 -9.62 31.05 28.20
N LYS A 213 -10.54 30.45 28.97
CA LYS A 213 -11.85 31.04 29.28
C LYS A 213 -11.78 32.42 29.99
N PRO A 214 -10.93 32.64 31.02
CA PRO A 214 -10.87 33.94 31.70
C PRO A 214 -10.28 35.04 30.81
N LYS A 215 -9.39 34.73 29.86
CA LYS A 215 -8.84 35.73 28.92
C LYS A 215 -9.87 36.17 27.87
N VAL A 216 -10.71 35.26 27.38
CA VAL A 216 -11.80 35.60 26.45
C VAL A 216 -12.93 36.37 27.16
N GLN A 217 -13.19 36.05 28.43
CA GLN A 217 -14.18 36.76 29.25
C GLN A 217 -13.70 38.17 29.61
N ASN A 218 -12.44 38.36 30.04
CA ASN A 218 -11.85 39.70 30.28
C ASN A 218 -11.87 40.60 29.03
N ILE A 219 -11.82 40.04 27.82
CA ILE A 219 -11.91 40.81 26.57
C ILE A 219 -13.37 41.14 26.21
N LYS A 220 -14.34 40.29 26.60
CA LYS A 220 -15.78 40.59 26.48
C LYS A 220 -16.22 41.64 27.50
N ASP A 221 -15.77 41.51 28.74
CA ASP A 221 -16.08 42.45 29.83
C ASP A 221 -15.47 43.84 29.54
N ASN A 222 -14.28 43.91 28.91
CA ASN A 222 -13.70 45.15 28.40
C ASN A 222 -14.44 45.74 27.18
N LYS A 223 -15.17 44.92 26.42
CA LYS A 223 -16.03 45.38 25.32
C LYS A 223 -17.38 45.92 25.83
N ASP A 224 -17.90 45.32 26.89
CA ASP A 224 -19.16 45.76 27.50
C ASP A 224 -18.97 47.02 28.37
N SER A 225 -17.82 47.17 29.05
CA SER A 225 -17.43 48.44 29.69
C SER A 225 -17.20 49.59 28.68
N PHE A 226 -16.74 49.26 27.46
CA PHE A 226 -16.65 50.22 26.36
C PHE A 226 -18.01 50.57 25.73
N ARG A 227 -18.99 49.66 25.78
CA ARG A 227 -20.36 49.94 25.31
C ARG A 227 -21.13 50.81 26.29
N GLU A 228 -20.88 50.70 27.60
CA GLU A 228 -21.42 51.64 28.60
C GLU A 228 -20.83 53.06 28.48
N SER A 229 -19.67 53.23 27.83
CA SER A 229 -19.11 54.55 27.53
C SER A 229 -19.83 55.31 26.40
N LYS A 230 -20.62 54.62 25.56
CA LYS A 230 -21.44 55.24 24.51
C LYS A 230 -22.76 55.81 25.02
N THR A 231 -23.19 55.45 26.22
CA THR A 231 -24.39 56.01 26.87
C THR A 231 -24.14 57.38 27.51
N ASN A 232 -22.89 57.87 27.49
CA ASN A 232 -22.51 59.19 28.00
C ASN A 232 -22.42 60.29 26.93
N GLN A 233 -23.10 60.11 25.79
CA GLN A 233 -23.25 61.16 24.78
C GLN A 233 -24.05 62.35 25.34
N TYR A 234 -25.04 62.10 26.20
CA TYR A 234 -25.85 63.13 26.86
C TYR A 234 -25.06 63.96 27.90
N TYR A 235 -24.07 63.37 28.59
CA TYR A 235 -23.18 64.10 29.51
C TYR A 235 -22.08 64.88 28.78
N ARG A 236 -21.65 64.42 27.59
CA ARG A 236 -20.67 65.14 26.75
C ARG A 236 -21.23 66.42 26.16
N GLU A 237 -22.48 66.42 25.71
CA GLU A 237 -23.14 67.62 25.16
C GLU A 237 -23.28 68.71 26.23
N ARG A 238 -23.50 68.34 27.50
CA ARG A 238 -23.59 69.28 28.62
C ARG A 238 -22.25 69.83 29.13
N LEU A 239 -21.15 69.11 28.92
CA LEU A 239 -19.79 69.58 29.28
C LEU A 239 -19.20 70.50 28.20
N ILE A 240 -19.71 70.45 26.96
CA ILE A 240 -19.29 71.34 25.86
C ILE A 240 -19.80 72.78 26.04
N GLU A 241 -20.83 73.01 26.86
CA GLU A 241 -21.26 74.36 27.28
C GLU A 241 -20.30 75.01 28.31
N GLN A 242 -19.36 74.27 28.90
CA GLN A 242 -18.41 74.80 29.88
C GLN A 242 -16.95 74.57 29.48
N LYS A 243 -16.41 75.57 28.76
CA LYS A 243 -14.98 75.91 28.53
C LYS A 243 -14.08 74.83 27.88
N LYS A 244 -13.67 75.13 26.64
CA LYS A 244 -12.69 74.43 25.78
C LYS A 244 -11.35 74.10 26.47
N PRO A 245 -10.78 72.93 26.14
CA PRO A 245 -9.43 72.88 25.59
C PRO A 245 -9.37 72.13 24.23
N ASN A 246 -8.63 72.73 23.29
CA ASN A 246 -8.15 72.25 21.98
C ASN A 246 -8.85 71.05 21.28
N ALA A 247 -9.69 71.39 20.30
CA ALA A 247 -10.30 70.45 19.36
C ALA A 247 -9.28 69.54 18.61
N GLN A 248 -8.05 70.01 18.37
CA GLN A 248 -7.00 69.23 17.71
C GLN A 248 -6.47 68.05 18.55
N ASP A 249 -6.49 68.16 19.88
CA ASP A 249 -6.07 67.06 20.76
C ASP A 249 -7.14 65.98 20.88
N LEU A 250 -8.42 66.37 20.80
CA LEU A 250 -9.55 65.45 20.74
C LEU A 250 -9.53 64.65 19.42
N GLU A 251 -9.29 65.32 18.29
CA GLU A 251 -9.22 64.70 16.97
C GLU A 251 -8.03 63.72 16.85
N ARG A 252 -6.87 64.08 17.41
CA ARG A 252 -5.71 63.16 17.54
C ARG A 252 -6.03 61.94 18.41
N ARG A 253 -6.73 62.14 19.53
CA ARG A 253 -7.16 61.04 20.41
C ARG A 253 -8.14 60.10 19.72
N GLU A 254 -9.12 60.63 19.00
CA GLU A 254 -10.07 59.81 18.23
C GLU A 254 -9.37 59.00 17.13
N LYS A 255 -8.40 59.60 16.43
CA LYS A 255 -7.62 58.88 15.42
C LYS A 255 -6.79 57.74 16.03
N ASN A 256 -6.19 57.97 17.20
CA ASN A 256 -5.44 56.94 17.94
C ASN A 256 -6.34 55.81 18.45
N ILE A 257 -7.53 56.13 18.97
CA ILE A 257 -8.52 55.13 19.39
C ILE A 257 -8.93 54.25 18.20
N LYS A 258 -9.17 54.86 17.02
CA LYS A 258 -9.57 54.13 15.81
C LYS A 258 -8.48 53.21 15.27
N ILE A 259 -7.20 53.59 15.43
CA ILE A 259 -6.05 52.73 15.10
C ILE A 259 -5.99 51.53 16.04
N GLN A 260 -6.19 51.75 17.35
CA GLN A 260 -6.23 50.67 18.34
C GLN A 260 -7.41 49.72 18.11
N GLU A 261 -8.60 50.23 17.77
CA GLU A 261 -9.76 49.40 17.42
C GLU A 261 -9.48 48.50 16.20
N ASN A 262 -8.81 49.02 15.18
CA ASN A 262 -8.42 48.23 14.01
C ASN A 262 -7.37 47.16 14.34
N GLN A 263 -6.39 47.45 15.20
CA GLN A 263 -5.42 46.46 15.67
C GLN A 263 -6.11 45.32 16.43
N ILE A 264 -7.00 45.66 17.37
CA ILE A 264 -7.79 44.69 18.14
C ILE A 264 -8.68 43.85 17.21
N TYR A 265 -9.26 44.46 16.17
CA TYR A 265 -10.06 43.74 15.18
C TYR A 265 -9.25 42.71 14.39
N LEU A 266 -8.03 43.07 13.97
CA LEU A 266 -7.12 42.16 13.26
C LEU A 266 -6.66 40.99 14.15
N GLU A 267 -6.31 41.26 15.41
CA GLU A 267 -5.97 40.22 16.39
C GLU A 267 -7.14 39.27 16.65
N LEU A 268 -8.37 39.78 16.74
CA LEU A 268 -9.57 38.96 16.88
C LEU A 268 -9.81 38.04 15.68
N GLN A 269 -9.51 38.50 14.46
CA GLN A 269 -9.62 37.68 13.25
C GLN A 269 -8.58 36.55 13.25
N GLU A 270 -7.34 36.82 13.65
CA GLU A 270 -6.30 35.80 13.78
C GLU A 270 -6.62 34.78 14.88
N LEU A 271 -7.14 35.23 16.02
CA LEU A 271 -7.57 34.34 17.10
C LEU A 271 -8.74 33.43 16.68
N LYS A 272 -9.72 33.94 15.92
CA LYS A 272 -10.80 33.12 15.35
C LYS A 272 -10.29 32.08 14.36
N LYS A 273 -9.31 32.42 13.52
CA LYS A 273 -8.66 31.44 12.63
C LYS A 273 -7.94 30.36 13.43
N LYS A 274 -7.24 30.75 14.51
CA LYS A 274 -6.53 29.82 15.40
C LYS A 274 -7.49 28.90 16.15
N GLU A 275 -8.61 29.42 16.64
CA GLU A 275 -9.70 28.65 17.26
C GLU A 275 -10.27 27.62 16.28
N LYS A 276 -10.56 28.01 15.04
CA LYS A 276 -11.05 27.09 14.00
C LYS A 276 -10.02 25.99 13.69
N ARG A 277 -8.72 26.33 13.61
CA ARG A 277 -7.64 25.35 13.42
C ARG A 277 -7.53 24.37 14.59
N LEU A 278 -7.69 24.86 15.83
CA LEU A 278 -7.68 24.02 17.03
C LEU A 278 -8.88 23.09 17.08
N PHE A 279 -10.07 23.58 16.73
CA PHE A 279 -11.29 22.76 16.66
C PHE A 279 -11.18 21.63 15.62
N LEU A 280 -10.69 21.93 14.41
CA LEU A 280 -10.43 20.89 13.40
C LEU A 280 -9.37 19.89 13.88
N ARG A 281 -8.36 20.36 14.62
CA ARG A 281 -7.31 19.50 15.18
C ARG A 281 -7.84 18.59 16.30
N GLU A 282 -8.73 19.06 17.16
CA GLU A 282 -9.41 18.22 18.16
C GLU A 282 -10.23 17.13 17.48
N LYS A 283 -11.05 17.50 16.48
CA LYS A 283 -11.84 16.52 15.71
C LYS A 283 -10.97 15.48 15.00
N PHE A 284 -9.82 15.89 14.48
CA PHE A 284 -8.84 14.99 13.88
C PHE A 284 -8.17 14.08 14.91
N LEU A 285 -7.88 14.59 16.11
CA LEU A 285 -7.33 13.80 17.21
C LEU A 285 -8.34 12.74 17.69
N GLU A 286 -9.64 13.07 17.77
CA GLU A 286 -10.70 12.09 18.09
C GLU A 286 -10.76 10.96 17.05
N GLN A 287 -10.69 11.30 15.76
CA GLN A 287 -10.63 10.30 14.68
C GLN A 287 -9.36 9.45 14.74
N GLN A 288 -8.22 10.06 15.08
CA GLN A 288 -6.95 9.36 15.29
C GLN A 288 -7.03 8.42 16.50
N GLU A 289 -7.67 8.81 17.60
CA GLU A 289 -7.88 7.96 18.76
C GLU A 289 -8.75 6.74 18.43
N GLU A 290 -9.81 6.93 17.63
CA GLU A 290 -10.64 5.83 17.15
C GLU A 290 -9.85 4.88 16.23
N LEU A 291 -9.02 5.44 15.34
CA LEU A 291 -8.13 4.66 14.48
C LEU A 291 -7.08 3.90 15.30
N ILE A 292 -6.51 4.52 16.33
CA ILE A 292 -5.58 3.87 17.27
C ILE A 292 -6.28 2.74 18.02
N LYS A 293 -7.54 2.91 18.44
CA LYS A 293 -8.33 1.81 19.03
C LYS A 293 -8.50 0.65 18.05
N LYS A 294 -8.81 0.93 16.78
CA LYS A 294 -8.92 -0.09 15.71
C LYS A 294 -7.58 -0.78 15.44
N ILE A 295 -6.47 -0.02 15.39
CA ILE A 295 -5.12 -0.56 15.23
C ILE A 295 -4.75 -1.45 16.42
N LYS A 296 -5.00 -1.01 17.66
CA LYS A 296 -4.76 -1.83 18.87
C LYS A 296 -5.60 -3.11 18.88
N LEU A 297 -6.86 -3.04 18.43
CA LEU A 297 -7.70 -4.23 18.26
C LEU A 297 -7.09 -5.18 17.22
N ARG A 298 -6.65 -4.62 16.10
CA ARG A 298 -6.01 -5.39 15.02
C ARG A 298 -4.66 -5.98 15.43
N GLU A 299 -3.86 -5.27 16.22
CA GLU A 299 -2.62 -5.77 16.81
C GLU A 299 -2.89 -6.94 17.77
N LYS A 300 -3.95 -6.86 18.59
CA LYS A 300 -4.38 -8.00 19.43
C LYS A 300 -4.79 -9.20 18.58
N GLU A 301 -5.56 -8.99 17.51
CA GLU A 301 -5.94 -10.07 16.57
C GLU A 301 -4.71 -10.69 15.89
N LEU A 302 -3.78 -9.85 15.42
CA LEU A 302 -2.55 -10.28 14.78
C LEU A 302 -1.64 -11.02 15.76
N TYR A 303 -1.53 -10.56 17.00
CA TYR A 303 -0.79 -11.26 18.06
C TYR A 303 -1.41 -12.63 18.37
N LEU A 304 -2.75 -12.71 18.45
CA LEU A 304 -3.45 -13.98 18.64
C LEU A 304 -3.20 -14.94 17.46
N ARG A 305 -3.22 -14.39 16.24
CA ARG A 305 -2.96 -15.14 15.01
C ARG A 305 -1.50 -15.55 14.89
N GLU A 306 -0.56 -14.72 15.32
CA GLU A 306 0.86 -15.03 15.41
C GLU A 306 1.11 -16.13 16.44
N LYS A 307 0.45 -16.09 17.59
CA LYS A 307 0.50 -17.17 18.59
C LYS A 307 -0.03 -18.49 18.03
N GLN A 308 -1.15 -18.45 17.31
CA GLN A 308 -1.68 -19.62 16.59
C GLN A 308 -0.73 -20.10 15.48
N LEU A 309 -0.09 -19.19 14.76
CA LEU A 309 0.90 -19.50 13.74
C LEU A 309 2.18 -20.06 14.34
N LYS A 310 2.65 -19.56 15.48
CA LYS A 310 3.80 -20.09 16.23
C LYS A 310 3.50 -21.48 16.77
N GLN A 311 2.30 -21.72 17.31
CA GLN A 311 1.86 -23.06 17.70
C GLN A 311 1.78 -24.01 16.48
N ARG A 312 1.31 -23.51 15.33
CA ARG A 312 1.37 -24.26 14.07
C ARG A 312 2.80 -24.51 13.61
N ILE A 313 3.69 -23.51 13.69
CA ILE A 313 5.10 -23.61 13.31
C ILE A 313 5.84 -24.56 14.25
N GLU A 314 5.55 -24.58 15.55
CA GLU A 314 6.09 -25.55 16.50
C GLU A 314 5.56 -26.96 16.22
N SER A 315 4.29 -27.11 15.84
CA SER A 315 3.76 -28.39 15.34
C SER A 315 4.35 -28.80 13.98
N ILE A 316 4.76 -27.83 13.15
CA ILE A 316 5.48 -28.03 11.88
C ILE A 316 6.97 -28.30 12.13
N ASN A 317 7.57 -27.80 13.21
CA ASN A 317 8.97 -28.02 13.57
C ASN A 317 9.17 -29.33 14.36
N GLN A 318 8.12 -29.87 14.98
CA GLN A 318 8.05 -31.28 15.37
C GLN A 318 7.81 -32.22 14.17
N TYR A 319 7.48 -31.65 13.00
CA TYR A 319 7.40 -32.37 11.75
C TYR A 319 8.80 -32.47 11.13
N ASP A 320 9.27 -33.71 11.02
CA ASP A 320 10.56 -34.08 10.46
C ASP A 320 10.77 -33.49 9.05
N TYR A 321 11.60 -32.44 8.98
CA TYR A 321 11.92 -31.66 7.78
C TYR A 321 12.70 -32.44 6.69
N SER A 322 12.93 -33.74 6.89
CA SER A 322 13.52 -34.63 5.89
C SER A 322 12.57 -35.01 4.73
N LYS A 323 11.25 -34.77 4.86
CA LYS A 323 10.23 -35.20 3.88
C LYS A 323 9.82 -34.20 2.77
N SER A 324 10.24 -32.92 2.80
CA SER A 324 9.63 -31.85 1.96
C SER A 324 10.42 -31.40 0.71
N LYS A 325 11.51 -32.08 0.32
CA LYS A 325 12.34 -31.66 -0.83
C LYS A 325 11.69 -31.82 -2.22
N SER A 326 10.45 -32.31 -2.34
CA SER A 326 9.86 -32.78 -3.60
C SER A 326 8.46 -32.22 -3.96
N GLU A 327 8.02 -31.12 -3.33
CA GLU A 327 6.72 -30.46 -3.64
C GLU A 327 6.93 -29.17 -4.45
N LEU A 328 6.20 -29.03 -5.56
CA LEU A 328 6.19 -27.84 -6.41
C LEU A 328 4.82 -27.14 -6.32
N ILE A 329 4.86 -25.85 -5.96
CA ILE A 329 3.65 -25.02 -5.83
C ILE A 329 3.30 -24.40 -7.18
N LEU A 330 2.05 -24.62 -7.63
CA LEU A 330 1.55 -24.12 -8.90
C LEU A 330 0.70 -22.83 -8.71
N PRO A 331 1.19 -21.67 -9.15
CA PRO A 331 0.42 -20.43 -9.10
C PRO A 331 -0.73 -20.43 -10.11
N VAL A 332 -1.72 -19.57 -9.87
CA VAL A 332 -2.86 -19.35 -10.77
C VAL A 332 -2.36 -19.00 -12.18
N GLY A 333 -3.00 -19.56 -13.20
CA GLY A 333 -2.69 -19.27 -14.59
C GLY A 333 -1.43 -19.95 -15.12
N HIS A 334 -0.97 -20.99 -14.45
CA HIS A 334 0.17 -21.79 -14.84
C HIS A 334 -0.22 -23.26 -14.90
N PHE A 335 0.51 -24.01 -15.72
CA PHE A 335 0.50 -25.46 -15.67
C PHE A 335 1.92 -25.99 -15.51
N VAL A 336 2.03 -27.23 -15.03
CA VAL A 336 3.30 -27.97 -14.95
C VAL A 336 3.11 -29.32 -15.61
N LEU A 337 4.18 -29.78 -16.24
CA LEU A 337 4.30 -31.10 -16.83
C LEU A 337 5.37 -31.89 -16.09
N LEU A 338 5.13 -33.18 -15.97
CA LEU A 338 6.09 -34.15 -15.49
C LEU A 338 6.15 -35.31 -16.46
N ASN A 339 7.33 -35.55 -17.01
CA ASN A 339 7.66 -36.83 -17.62
C ASN A 339 8.48 -37.63 -16.60
N SER A 340 7.85 -38.64 -15.98
CA SER A 340 8.45 -39.35 -14.85
C SER A 340 9.40 -40.50 -15.24
N TYR A 341 9.71 -40.66 -16.54
CA TYR A 341 10.87 -41.45 -16.99
C TYR A 341 12.21 -40.77 -16.72
N ASP A 342 12.20 -39.47 -16.42
CA ASP A 342 13.41 -38.71 -16.12
C ASP A 342 13.76 -38.91 -14.62
N GLU A 343 14.69 -39.83 -14.33
CA GLU A 343 15.08 -40.22 -12.95
C GLU A 343 15.62 -39.03 -12.13
N CYS A 344 16.01 -37.94 -12.80
CA CYS A 344 16.53 -36.71 -12.20
C CYS A 344 15.44 -35.74 -11.69
N VAL A 345 14.14 -36.07 -11.77
CA VAL A 345 13.11 -35.09 -11.38
C VAL A 345 12.99 -34.95 -9.86
N LYS A 346 13.43 -33.78 -9.40
CA LYS A 346 13.46 -33.35 -8.00
C LYS A 346 12.06 -33.22 -7.35
N TYR A 347 11.01 -32.98 -8.13
CA TYR A 347 9.66 -32.73 -7.63
C TYR A 347 8.66 -33.77 -8.15
N ARG A 348 8.01 -34.49 -7.23
CA ARG A 348 7.04 -35.56 -7.54
C ARG A 348 5.64 -35.27 -7.00
N ARG A 349 5.51 -34.20 -6.20
CA ARG A 349 4.23 -33.67 -5.71
C ARG A 349 3.98 -32.29 -6.27
N PHE A 350 2.76 -32.07 -6.73
CA PHE A 350 2.31 -30.77 -7.21
C PHE A 350 1.19 -30.26 -6.33
N SER A 351 1.29 -29.01 -5.90
CA SER A 351 0.34 -28.43 -4.97
C SER A 351 -0.28 -27.15 -5.52
N ILE A 352 -1.60 -27.04 -5.43
CA ILE A 352 -2.35 -25.82 -5.71
C ILE A 352 -2.94 -25.33 -4.39
N TYR A 353 -2.60 -24.10 -4.00
CA TYR A 353 -3.18 -23.44 -2.84
C TYR A 353 -4.09 -22.31 -3.31
N GLY A 354 -5.25 -22.14 -2.65
CA GLY A 354 -6.13 -21.01 -2.93
C GLY A 354 -7.08 -21.26 -4.10
N LEU A 355 -7.62 -22.48 -4.20
CA LEU A 355 -8.59 -22.87 -5.23
C LEU A 355 -9.95 -22.25 -4.87
N GLY A 356 -10.10 -20.95 -5.18
CA GLY A 356 -11.27 -20.10 -4.99
C GLY A 356 -12.43 -20.55 -5.89
N SER A 357 -12.98 -19.73 -6.80
CA SER A 357 -13.95 -20.26 -7.80
C SER A 357 -13.30 -21.04 -8.95
N GLY A 358 -11.98 -21.16 -8.93
CA GLY A 358 -11.18 -21.83 -9.96
C GLY A 358 -11.23 -23.35 -9.92
N ILE A 359 -10.46 -23.97 -10.81
CA ILE A 359 -10.38 -25.42 -11.01
C ILE A 359 -8.92 -25.83 -11.15
N ALA A 360 -8.58 -26.95 -10.52
CA ALA A 360 -7.38 -27.70 -10.83
C ALA A 360 -7.73 -28.80 -11.83
N LEU A 361 -7.14 -28.73 -13.01
CA LEU A 361 -7.24 -29.76 -14.03
C LEU A 361 -5.98 -30.61 -14.02
N ILE A 362 -6.13 -31.91 -13.85
CA ILE A 362 -5.03 -32.86 -13.99
C ILE A 362 -5.31 -33.71 -15.23
N LEU A 363 -4.34 -33.75 -16.15
CA LEU A 363 -4.33 -34.67 -17.29
C LEU A 363 -3.20 -35.67 -17.08
N ARG A 364 -3.49 -36.96 -17.16
CA ARG A 364 -2.51 -38.02 -16.88
C ARG A 364 -2.55 -39.14 -17.91
N ASP A 365 -1.38 -39.58 -18.32
CA ASP A 365 -1.15 -40.86 -18.99
C ASP A 365 -0.35 -41.75 -18.04
N ASN A 366 -1.04 -42.63 -17.33
CA ASN A 366 -0.41 -43.50 -16.33
C ASN A 366 0.49 -44.58 -16.97
N ILE A 367 0.28 -44.90 -18.25
CA ILE A 367 1.06 -45.92 -18.96
C ILE A 367 2.41 -45.33 -19.36
N ASN A 368 2.38 -44.18 -20.02
CA ASN A 368 3.60 -43.46 -20.40
C ASN A 368 4.12 -42.55 -19.29
N LYS A 369 3.50 -42.58 -18.10
CA LYS A 369 4.02 -41.94 -16.90
C LYS A 369 4.24 -40.42 -17.08
N ILE A 370 3.34 -39.79 -17.82
CA ILE A 370 3.36 -38.36 -18.14
C ILE A 370 2.13 -37.68 -17.54
N TYR A 371 2.37 -36.61 -16.81
CA TYR A 371 1.38 -35.92 -16.00
C TYR A 371 1.39 -34.43 -16.26
N GLY A 372 0.22 -33.82 -16.26
CA GLY A 372 0.04 -32.39 -16.40
C GLY A 372 -0.96 -31.90 -15.37
N ILE A 373 -0.67 -30.77 -14.74
CA ILE A 373 -1.58 -30.13 -13.79
C ILE A 373 -1.66 -28.63 -14.10
N SER A 374 -2.87 -28.08 -14.14
CA SER A 374 -3.14 -26.66 -14.41
C SER A 374 -4.01 -26.03 -13.33
N HIS A 375 -3.73 -24.76 -13.01
CA HIS A 375 -4.52 -23.93 -12.11
C HIS A 375 -5.29 -22.86 -12.89
N ILE A 376 -6.59 -23.10 -13.10
CA ILE A 376 -7.47 -22.33 -13.99
C ILE A 376 -8.50 -21.54 -13.16
N GLU A 377 -8.88 -20.34 -13.61
CA GLU A 377 -9.75 -19.42 -12.84
C GLU A 377 -10.98 -18.94 -13.61
N PHE A 378 -10.91 -18.88 -14.95
CA PHE A 378 -11.95 -18.29 -15.79
C PHE A 378 -12.34 -19.20 -16.97
N PRO A 379 -13.57 -19.07 -17.50
CA PRO A 379 -14.08 -20.01 -18.49
C PRO A 379 -13.65 -19.69 -19.93
N ASN A 380 -13.47 -18.42 -20.29
CA ASN A 380 -13.18 -18.01 -21.67
C ASN A 380 -12.26 -16.79 -21.70
N SER A 381 -11.24 -16.82 -22.56
CA SER A 381 -10.27 -15.74 -22.75
C SER A 381 -10.84 -14.51 -23.47
N ASN A 382 -11.93 -14.66 -24.22
CA ASN A 382 -12.55 -13.59 -25.03
C ASN A 382 -13.67 -12.84 -24.31
N ASP A 383 -13.89 -13.09 -23.01
CA ASP A 383 -15.00 -12.50 -22.28
C ASP A 383 -14.76 -10.99 -22.02
N ARG A 384 -15.37 -10.15 -22.88
CA ARG A 384 -15.15 -8.69 -22.92
C ARG A 384 -15.61 -7.98 -21.65
N GLU A 385 -16.55 -8.58 -20.89
CA GLU A 385 -17.07 -8.02 -19.64
C GLU A 385 -16.02 -7.97 -18.53
N MET A 386 -15.02 -8.86 -18.54
CA MET A 386 -14.10 -8.99 -17.42
C MET A 386 -12.84 -8.12 -17.53
N GLY A 387 -12.63 -7.40 -18.66
CA GLY A 387 -11.49 -6.50 -18.84
C GLY A 387 -10.12 -7.18 -18.61
N ILE A 388 -10.02 -8.49 -18.88
CA ILE A 388 -8.88 -9.31 -18.43
C ILE A 388 -7.74 -9.23 -19.42
N ASP A 389 -6.55 -9.10 -18.85
CA ASP A 389 -5.28 -9.07 -19.54
C ASP A 389 -4.81 -10.48 -19.95
N LEU A 390 -4.59 -10.70 -21.26
CA LEU A 390 -4.09 -11.96 -21.83
C LEU A 390 -2.64 -12.31 -21.43
N ARG A 391 -1.98 -11.54 -20.55
CA ARG A 391 -0.65 -11.85 -19.99
C ARG A 391 -0.53 -13.24 -19.35
N PHE A 392 -1.64 -13.87 -18.94
CA PHE A 392 -1.67 -15.21 -18.37
C PHE A 392 -2.73 -16.07 -19.06
N PRO A 393 -2.46 -16.60 -20.26
CA PRO A 393 -3.46 -17.34 -21.04
C PRO A 393 -4.00 -18.54 -20.25
N HIS A 394 -3.15 -19.28 -19.53
CA HIS A 394 -3.61 -20.47 -18.82
C HIS A 394 -4.49 -20.20 -17.58
N ARG A 395 -4.88 -18.94 -17.30
CA ARG A 395 -5.99 -18.66 -16.36
C ARG A 395 -7.34 -19.04 -16.95
N PHE A 396 -7.45 -19.17 -18.27
CA PHE A 396 -8.68 -19.47 -18.98
C PHE A 396 -8.74 -20.92 -19.41
N VAL A 397 -9.94 -21.51 -19.37
CA VAL A 397 -10.16 -22.91 -19.75
C VAL A 397 -9.83 -23.17 -21.22
N ASP A 398 -10.36 -22.36 -22.12
CA ASP A 398 -10.23 -22.49 -23.58
C ASP A 398 -8.77 -22.55 -24.06
N THR A 399 -7.89 -21.78 -23.43
CA THR A 399 -6.45 -21.77 -23.72
C THR A 399 -5.69 -22.79 -22.88
N SER A 400 -5.94 -22.88 -21.57
CA SER A 400 -5.20 -23.77 -20.68
C SER A 400 -5.35 -25.24 -21.04
N VAL A 401 -6.57 -25.70 -21.36
CA VAL A 401 -6.83 -27.12 -21.65
C VAL A 401 -6.09 -27.55 -22.91
N ASN A 402 -6.18 -26.75 -23.98
CA ASN A 402 -5.53 -27.05 -25.25
C ASN A 402 -4.01 -26.99 -25.13
N ASP A 403 -3.46 -25.99 -24.45
CA ASP A 403 -2.01 -25.88 -24.25
C ASP A 403 -1.48 -27.03 -23.42
N LEU A 404 -2.14 -27.37 -22.30
CA LEU A 404 -1.75 -28.50 -21.46
C LEU A 404 -1.78 -29.82 -22.25
N PHE A 405 -2.85 -30.06 -23.00
CA PHE A 405 -2.99 -31.24 -23.85
C PHE A 405 -1.88 -31.33 -24.89
N ASN A 406 -1.66 -30.27 -25.67
CA ASN A 406 -0.65 -30.25 -26.73
C ASN A 406 0.74 -30.49 -26.16
N GLN A 407 1.05 -29.90 -25.00
CA GLN A 407 2.33 -30.12 -24.36
C GLN A 407 2.50 -31.53 -23.82
N LEU A 408 1.44 -32.17 -23.28
CA LEU A 408 1.52 -33.58 -22.87
C LEU A 408 1.82 -34.49 -24.06
N ILE A 409 1.11 -34.31 -25.18
CA ILE A 409 1.34 -35.08 -26.40
C ILE A 409 2.77 -34.84 -26.92
N TYR A 410 3.22 -33.59 -26.96
CA TYR A 410 4.58 -33.24 -27.36
C TYR A 410 5.65 -33.92 -26.50
N ASN A 411 5.39 -34.08 -25.20
CA ASN A 411 6.29 -34.74 -24.25
C ASN A 411 6.13 -36.27 -24.20
N GLY A 412 5.35 -36.87 -25.12
CA GLY A 412 5.26 -38.31 -25.29
C GLY A 412 4.00 -38.98 -24.73
N ALA A 413 3.01 -38.21 -24.25
CA ALA A 413 1.75 -38.80 -23.79
C ALA A 413 0.95 -39.35 -24.99
N ASN A 414 0.28 -40.48 -24.78
CA ASN A 414 -0.60 -41.06 -25.78
C ASN A 414 -2.02 -40.56 -25.54
N LYS A 415 -2.61 -39.91 -26.56
CA LYS A 415 -3.98 -39.40 -26.52
C LYS A 415 -5.01 -40.43 -26.04
N LYS A 416 -4.87 -41.71 -26.42
CA LYS A 416 -5.81 -42.78 -26.03
C LYS A 416 -5.76 -43.10 -24.53
N HIS A 417 -4.62 -42.86 -23.91
CA HIS A 417 -4.37 -43.15 -22.49
C HIS A 417 -4.66 -41.96 -21.59
N LEU A 418 -4.76 -40.76 -22.15
CA LEU A 418 -5.05 -39.57 -21.36
C LEU A 418 -6.39 -39.69 -20.64
N ARG A 419 -6.34 -39.38 -19.34
CA ARG A 419 -7.48 -39.26 -18.45
C ARG A 419 -7.45 -37.91 -17.75
N ALA A 420 -8.62 -37.33 -17.55
CA ALA A 420 -8.78 -36.06 -16.85
C ALA A 420 -9.32 -36.26 -15.44
N ILE A 421 -8.76 -35.53 -14.48
CA ILE A 421 -9.30 -35.36 -13.14
C ILE A 421 -9.58 -33.89 -12.92
N ILE A 422 -10.80 -33.59 -12.49
CA ILE A 422 -11.27 -32.21 -12.28
C ILE A 422 -11.50 -32.01 -10.80
N ILE A 423 -10.77 -31.07 -10.21
CA ILE A 423 -10.98 -30.67 -8.82
C ILE A 423 -11.42 -29.21 -8.78
N GLY A 424 -12.67 -28.95 -8.38
CA GLY A 424 -13.24 -27.60 -8.30
C GLY A 424 -12.86 -26.85 -7.03
N GLY A 425 -13.08 -25.55 -6.97
CA GLY A 425 -12.84 -24.78 -5.75
C GLY A 425 -14.11 -24.53 -4.91
N ALA A 426 -14.19 -23.36 -4.29
CA ALA A 426 -15.35 -22.82 -3.61
C ALA A 426 -16.52 -22.47 -4.55
N LYS A 427 -17.71 -22.94 -4.21
CA LYS A 427 -19.00 -22.46 -4.72
C LYS A 427 -19.42 -21.25 -3.89
N ILE A 428 -19.08 -20.05 -4.35
CA ILE A 428 -19.38 -18.81 -3.63
C ILE A 428 -20.89 -18.48 -3.65
N PHE A 429 -21.64 -19.04 -4.61
CA PHE A 429 -23.10 -18.89 -4.74
C PHE A 429 -23.75 -20.20 -5.20
N ASN A 430 -24.95 -20.52 -4.72
CA ASN A 430 -25.75 -21.70 -5.10
C ASN A 430 -26.53 -21.48 -6.41
N ASP A 431 -25.93 -20.76 -7.35
CA ASP A 431 -26.55 -20.35 -8.61
C ASP A 431 -25.89 -21.12 -9.78
N LEU A 432 -26.72 -21.57 -10.73
CA LEU A 432 -26.29 -22.18 -12.00
C LEU A 432 -25.40 -21.23 -12.81
N ASN A 433 -25.52 -19.92 -12.58
CA ASN A 433 -24.67 -18.90 -13.19
C ASN A 433 -23.40 -18.56 -12.39
N SER A 434 -23.06 -19.32 -11.36
CA SER A 434 -21.84 -19.07 -10.57
C SER A 434 -20.57 -19.21 -11.42
N PRO A 435 -19.51 -18.40 -11.15
CA PRO A 435 -18.23 -18.51 -11.85
C PRO A 435 -17.64 -19.92 -11.80
N HIS A 436 -17.84 -20.62 -10.68
CA HIS A 436 -17.45 -22.00 -10.49
C HIS A 436 -18.13 -22.96 -11.49
N GLN A 437 -19.45 -22.85 -11.63
CA GLN A 437 -20.21 -23.72 -12.55
C GLN A 437 -19.82 -23.43 -14.01
N LYS A 438 -19.68 -22.16 -14.38
CA LYS A 438 -19.20 -21.75 -15.72
C LYS A 438 -17.84 -22.34 -16.06
N ASN A 439 -16.91 -22.37 -15.10
CA ASN A 439 -15.59 -22.98 -15.28
C ASN A 439 -15.70 -24.51 -15.51
N ILE A 440 -16.55 -25.20 -14.75
CA ILE A 440 -16.73 -26.66 -14.87
C ILE A 440 -17.31 -27.00 -16.24
N ASP A 441 -18.36 -26.27 -16.66
CA ASP A 441 -19.03 -26.50 -17.93
C ASP A 441 -18.09 -26.23 -19.11
N ALA A 442 -17.27 -25.19 -19.02
CA ALA A 442 -16.23 -24.90 -20.01
C ALA A 442 -15.20 -26.05 -20.09
N ILE A 443 -14.71 -26.57 -18.95
CA ILE A 443 -13.69 -27.64 -18.96
C ILE A 443 -14.27 -28.91 -19.57
N ARG A 444 -15.49 -29.29 -19.18
CA ARG A 444 -16.17 -30.48 -19.73
C ARG A 444 -16.34 -30.36 -21.24
N LYS A 445 -16.68 -29.16 -21.73
CA LYS A 445 -16.79 -28.89 -23.17
C LYS A 445 -15.44 -29.07 -23.88
N GLU A 446 -14.37 -28.46 -23.38
CA GLU A 446 -13.04 -28.57 -24.00
C GLU A 446 -12.49 -30.01 -23.96
N LEU A 447 -12.62 -30.72 -22.83
CA LEU A 447 -12.20 -32.12 -22.73
C LEU A 447 -12.99 -33.03 -23.67
N LYS A 448 -14.30 -32.78 -23.83
CA LYS A 448 -15.13 -33.48 -24.80
C LYS A 448 -14.67 -33.22 -26.24
N ASN A 449 -14.35 -31.98 -26.60
CA ASN A 449 -13.81 -31.63 -27.92
C ASN A 449 -12.49 -32.36 -28.22
N LEU A 450 -11.66 -32.55 -27.19
CA LEU A 450 -10.39 -33.28 -27.31
C LEU A 450 -10.55 -34.81 -27.25
N ASN A 451 -11.77 -35.34 -27.02
CA ASN A 451 -12.05 -36.75 -26.75
C ASN A 451 -11.26 -37.32 -25.55
N ILE A 452 -11.10 -36.53 -24.49
CA ILE A 452 -10.46 -36.98 -23.24
C ILE A 452 -11.53 -37.43 -22.26
N ILE A 453 -11.36 -38.63 -21.72
CA ILE A 453 -12.29 -39.19 -20.73
C ILE A 453 -12.01 -38.55 -19.37
N ILE A 454 -13.06 -37.99 -18.76
CA ILE A 454 -13.04 -37.56 -17.37
C ILE A 454 -13.13 -38.82 -16.50
N GLU A 455 -12.05 -39.11 -15.80
CA GLU A 455 -11.94 -40.28 -14.92
C GLU A 455 -12.54 -39.99 -13.56
N GLN A 456 -12.35 -38.77 -13.04
CA GLN A 456 -12.84 -38.40 -11.73
C GLN A 456 -13.13 -36.90 -11.61
N GLU A 457 -14.12 -36.57 -10.78
CA GLU A 457 -14.46 -35.20 -10.44
C GLU A 457 -14.69 -35.06 -8.93
N ASP A 458 -14.04 -34.08 -8.31
CA ASP A 458 -14.44 -33.56 -7.00
C ASP A 458 -14.69 -32.06 -7.19
N LEU A 459 -15.97 -31.68 -7.29
CA LEU A 459 -16.37 -30.32 -7.66
C LEU A 459 -16.47 -29.35 -6.47
N GLY A 460 -16.02 -29.75 -5.28
CA GLY A 460 -15.90 -28.83 -4.16
C GLY A 460 -17.19 -28.46 -3.45
N GLY A 461 -17.09 -27.45 -2.58
CA GLY A 461 -18.13 -27.06 -1.64
C GLY A 461 -18.11 -25.55 -1.43
N LEU A 462 -18.68 -25.04 -0.33
CA LEU A 462 -18.84 -23.60 -0.09
C LEU A 462 -17.54 -22.85 0.23
N SER A 463 -16.38 -23.45 -0.01
CA SER A 463 -15.13 -23.02 0.64
C SER A 463 -13.90 -23.33 -0.16
N GLU A 464 -12.93 -22.43 -0.03
CA GLU A 464 -11.65 -22.52 -0.71
C GLU A 464 -10.91 -23.80 -0.33
N ARG A 465 -10.25 -24.39 -1.33
CA ARG A 465 -9.56 -25.67 -1.18
C ARG A 465 -8.09 -25.57 -1.55
N HIS A 466 -7.31 -26.48 -1.01
CA HIS A 466 -5.94 -26.73 -1.38
C HIS A 466 -5.82 -28.18 -1.83
N ILE A 467 -5.00 -28.43 -2.83
CA ILE A 467 -4.88 -29.73 -3.48
C ILE A 467 -3.41 -30.10 -3.56
N ILE A 468 -3.09 -31.35 -3.30
CA ILE A 468 -1.79 -31.97 -3.59
C ILE A 468 -2.04 -33.18 -4.48
N PHE A 469 -1.34 -33.25 -5.60
CA PHE A 469 -1.29 -34.42 -6.47
C PHE A 469 0.09 -35.05 -6.37
N ASP A 470 0.14 -36.31 -5.93
CA ASP A 470 1.35 -37.12 -5.88
C ASP A 470 1.42 -38.01 -7.12
N THR A 471 2.45 -37.84 -7.93
CA THR A 471 2.64 -38.60 -9.19
C THR A 471 3.23 -39.98 -8.98
N ILE A 472 3.69 -40.32 -7.77
CA ILE A 472 4.27 -41.64 -7.47
C ILE A 472 3.17 -42.69 -7.34
N ASP A 473 2.17 -42.40 -6.49
CA ASP A 473 1.04 -43.29 -6.23
C ASP A 473 -0.26 -42.79 -6.88
N ASN A 474 -0.15 -41.73 -7.69
CA ASN A 474 -1.25 -41.04 -8.36
C ASN A 474 -2.33 -40.51 -7.40
N SER A 475 -2.00 -40.32 -6.11
CA SER A 475 -2.97 -39.91 -5.12
C SER A 475 -3.23 -38.40 -5.12
N ILE A 476 -4.48 -38.07 -4.82
CA ILE A 476 -4.91 -36.69 -4.67
C ILE A 476 -5.31 -36.47 -3.22
N TYR A 477 -4.79 -35.40 -2.65
CA TYR A 477 -5.13 -34.95 -1.32
C TYR A 477 -5.78 -33.58 -1.41
N ILE A 478 -6.86 -33.38 -0.65
CA ILE A 478 -7.55 -32.10 -0.54
C ILE A 478 -7.64 -31.68 0.91
N LYS A 479 -7.57 -30.38 1.16
CA LYS A 479 -8.09 -29.80 2.40
C LYS A 479 -8.84 -28.51 2.12
N LYS A 480 -9.77 -28.16 2.99
CA LYS A 480 -10.39 -26.83 3.01
C LYS A 480 -9.46 -25.84 3.71
N SER A 481 -9.67 -24.54 3.46
CA SER A 481 -8.82 -23.48 4.02
C SER A 481 -8.76 -23.44 5.56
N TRP A 482 -9.78 -23.94 6.27
CA TRP A 482 -9.78 -24.06 7.73
C TRP A 482 -9.31 -25.42 8.27
N GLU A 483 -9.17 -26.44 7.42
CA GLU A 483 -8.74 -27.77 7.84
C GLU A 483 -7.21 -27.77 8.02
N SER A 484 -6.73 -28.39 9.10
CA SER A 484 -5.30 -28.57 9.37
C SER A 484 -4.67 -29.53 8.37
N ASP A 485 -5.35 -30.66 8.15
CA ASP A 485 -4.78 -31.83 7.50
C ASP A 485 -5.38 -32.10 6.13
N PHE A 486 -4.54 -32.60 5.24
CA PHE A 486 -4.91 -33.07 3.91
C PHE A 486 -5.57 -34.45 4.01
N ARG A 487 -6.78 -34.58 3.49
CA ARG A 487 -7.46 -35.86 3.33
C ARG A 487 -7.20 -36.41 1.93
N LYS A 488 -6.75 -37.66 1.86
CA LYS A 488 -6.67 -38.40 0.58
C LYS A 488 -8.09 -38.59 0.06
N ILE A 489 -8.36 -38.13 -1.15
CA ILE A 489 -9.61 -38.50 -1.83
C ILE A 489 -9.45 -39.98 -2.18
N ARG A 490 -10.47 -40.79 -1.86
CA ARG A 490 -10.55 -42.13 -2.45
C ARG A 490 -10.76 -41.95 -3.94
N LEU A 491 -9.73 -42.31 -4.71
CA LEU A 491 -9.77 -42.44 -6.16
C LEU A 491 -10.80 -43.50 -6.53
#